data_AF-A0A8T1GSU7-F1
#
_entry.id   AF-A0A8T1GSU7-F1
#
_cell.length_a   1.000
_cell.length_b   1.000
_cell.length_c   1.000
_cell.angle_alpha   90.00
_cell.angle_beta   90.00
_cell.angle_gamma   90.00
#
_symmetry.space_group_name_H-M   'P 1'
#
loop_
_entity.id
_entity.type
_entity.pdbx_description
1 polymer ?
#
loop_
_entity_poly.entity_id
_entity_poly.type
_entity_poly.pdbx_seq_one_letter_code
_entity_poly.pdbx_strand_id
1 'polypeptide(L)' 'IVESDVYDVTKFMDEHPGGPKIIKRFAGKDATKPFWKYHNEDVLKKYGANLKIGSVEEKAKL' A
#
# COMPACT_ATOMS: atom_id res chain seq x y z
N ILE A 1 -3.24 2.88 0.98
CA ILE A 1 -4.30 1.85 1.11
C ILE A 1 -4.17 0.89 -0.05
N VAL A 2 -4.30 -0.41 0.19
CA VAL A 2 -4.50 -1.44 -0.84
C VAL A 2 -5.71 -2.25 -0.40
N GLU A 3 -6.76 -2.22 -1.21
CA GLU A 3 -8.11 -2.64 -0.90
C GLU A 3 -8.65 -1.92 0.34
N SER A 4 -8.91 -2.64 1.43
CA SER A 4 -9.32 -2.04 2.70
C SER A 4 -8.16 -1.90 3.69
N ASP A 5 -6.96 -2.34 3.34
CA ASP A 5 -5.83 -2.39 4.27
C ASP A 5 -4.95 -1.12 4.19
N VAL A 6 -4.57 -0.64 5.37
CA VAL A 6 -3.73 0.56 5.56
C VAL A 6 -2.33 0.12 5.94
N TYR A 7 -1.34 0.65 5.22
CA TYR A 7 0.07 0.29 5.38
C TYR A 7 0.91 1.53 5.67
N ASP A 8 1.77 1.47 6.69
CA ASP A 8 2.86 2.41 6.88
C ASP A 8 4.08 1.94 6.06
N VAL A 9 4.36 2.68 5.01
CA VAL A 9 5.47 2.41 4.08
C VAL A 9 6.62 3.40 4.25
N THR A 10 6.64 4.19 5.34
CA THR A 10 7.61 5.27 5.55
C THR A 10 9.04 4.75 5.51
N LYS A 11 9.32 3.65 6.23
CA LYS A 11 10.66 3.02 6.27
C LYS A 11 10.94 2.16 5.04
N PHE A 12 9.91 1.56 4.45
CA PHE A 12 10.03 0.71 3.26
C PHE A 12 10.31 1.51 1.97
N MET A 13 10.19 2.83 2.00
CA MET A 13 10.23 3.68 0.82
C MET A 13 11.54 3.55 0.03
N ASP A 14 12.67 3.44 0.74
CA ASP A 14 14.00 3.30 0.15
C ASP A 14 14.34 1.84 -0.23
N GLU A 15 13.62 0.88 0.36
CA GLU A 15 13.75 -0.56 0.08
C GLU A 15 12.83 -1.02 -1.06
N HIS A 16 11.87 -0.20 -1.45
CA HIS A 16 10.89 -0.52 -2.48
C HIS A 16 11.57 -0.70 -3.85
N PRO A 17 11.46 -1.87 -4.52
CA PRO A 17 12.11 -2.11 -5.81
C PRO A 17 11.69 -1.15 -6.94
N GLY A 18 10.45 -0.62 -6.89
CA GLY A 18 9.97 0.41 -7.81
C GLY A 18 10.46 1.84 -7.48
N GLY A 19 11.28 1.97 -6.44
CA GLY A 19 11.86 3.22 -5.94
C GLY A 19 10.91 4.05 -5.07
N PRO A 20 11.44 5.06 -4.35
CA PRO A 20 10.67 5.89 -3.43
C PRO A 20 9.71 6.86 -4.12
N LYS A 21 10.00 7.23 -5.38
CA LYS A 21 9.20 8.22 -6.13
C LYS A 21 7.75 7.79 -6.31
N ILE A 22 7.51 6.50 -6.59
CA ILE A 22 6.15 6.01 -6.82
C ILE A 22 5.35 5.93 -5.52
N ILE A 23 6.00 5.56 -4.40
CA ILE A 23 5.36 5.59 -3.08
C ILE A 23 4.94 7.01 -2.72
N LYS A 24 5.84 8.00 -2.86
CA LYS A 24 5.51 9.42 -2.58
C LYS A 24 4.33 9.92 -3.41
N ARG A 25 4.18 9.48 -4.66
CA ARG A 25 3.05 9.87 -5.54
C ARG A 25 1.69 9.41 -5.01
N PHE A 26 1.66 8.25 -4.35
CA PHE A 26 0.44 7.61 -3.82
C PHE A 26 0.33 7.64 -2.29
N ALA A 27 1.26 8.31 -1.61
CA ALA A 27 1.19 8.52 -0.17
C ALA A 27 -0.13 9.20 0.22
N GLY A 28 -0.80 8.66 1.25
CA GLY A 28 -2.11 9.13 1.70
C GLY A 28 -3.29 8.82 0.76
N LYS A 29 -3.09 8.02 -0.30
CA LYS A 29 -4.14 7.66 -1.27
C LYS A 29 -4.44 6.17 -1.28
N ASP A 30 -5.54 5.83 -1.94
CA ASP A 30 -5.81 4.47 -2.39
C ASP A 30 -4.91 4.13 -3.59
N ALA A 31 -4.09 3.11 -3.39
CA ALA A 31 -3.13 2.60 -4.37
C ALA A 31 -3.51 1.19 -4.86
N THR A 32 -4.74 0.72 -4.63
CA THR A 32 -5.20 -0.64 -4.99
C THR A 32 -4.97 -0.95 -6.46
N LYS A 33 -5.52 -0.12 -7.36
CA LYS A 33 -5.38 -0.30 -8.82
C LYS A 33 -3.92 -0.30 -9.29
N PRO A 34 -3.09 0.71 -8.96
CA PRO A 34 -1.69 0.69 -9.36
C PRO A 34 -0.89 -0.43 -8.69
N PHE A 35 -1.20 -0.82 -7.45
CA PHE A 35 -0.53 -1.93 -6.79
C PHE A 35 -0.70 -3.23 -7.57
N TRP A 36 -1.95 -3.62 -7.84
CA TRP A 36 -2.28 -4.87 -8.56
C TRP A 36 -1.86 -4.87 -10.03
N LYS A 37 -1.65 -3.70 -10.64
CA LYS A 37 -1.09 -3.61 -12.00
C LYS A 37 0.36 -4.09 -12.07
N TYR A 38 1.12 -3.95 -10.98
CA TYR A 38 2.57 -4.21 -10.95
C TYR A 38 2.98 -5.31 -9.96
N HIS A 39 2.09 -5.74 -9.08
CA HIS A 39 2.36 -6.70 -8.02
C HIS A 39 1.28 -7.78 -7.96
N ASN A 40 1.66 -8.95 -7.46
CA ASN A 40 0.74 -10.04 -7.15
C ASN A 40 0.59 -10.22 -5.63
N GLU A 41 -0.24 -11.17 -5.22
CA GLU A 41 -0.58 -11.40 -3.81
C GLU A 41 0.63 -11.82 -2.96
N ASP A 42 1.64 -12.44 -3.57
CA ASP A 42 2.84 -12.88 -2.86
C ASP A 42 3.63 -11.72 -2.27
N VAL A 43 3.54 -10.53 -2.89
CA VAL A 43 4.14 -9.30 -2.34
C VAL A 43 3.49 -8.92 -1.02
N LEU A 44 2.16 -9.01 -0.90
CA LEU A 44 1.46 -8.74 0.36
C LEU A 44 1.73 -9.82 1.41
N LYS A 45 1.83 -11.09 1.00
CA LYS A 45 2.23 -12.18 1.92
C LYS A 45 3.64 -11.96 2.49
N LYS A 46 4.56 -11.45 1.68
CA LYS A 46 5.95 -11.25 2.06
C LYS A 46 6.18 -9.97 2.89
N TYR A 47 5.59 -8.85 2.48
CA TYR A 47 5.86 -7.54 3.09
C TYR A 47 4.67 -6.96 3.85
N GLY A 48 3.45 -7.29 3.43
CA GLY A 48 2.22 -6.65 3.92
C GLY A 48 2.02 -6.80 5.43
N ALA A 49 2.27 -7.98 6.00
CA ALA A 49 2.07 -8.22 7.44
C ALA A 49 2.88 -7.28 8.34
N ASN A 50 4.10 -6.93 7.95
CA ASN A 50 4.99 -6.05 8.74
C ASN A 50 4.68 -4.56 8.54
N LEU A 51 4.02 -4.22 7.44
CA LEU A 51 3.74 -2.83 7.06
C LEU A 51 2.30 -2.43 7.39
N LYS A 52 1.39 -3.39 7.57
CA LYS A 52 -0.02 -3.14 7.85
C LYS A 52 -0.20 -2.53 9.24
N ILE A 53 -0.87 -1.39 9.30
CA ILE A 53 -1.19 -0.67 10.54
C ILE A 53 -2.68 -0.65 10.85
N GLY A 54 -3.52 -1.16 9.96
CA GLY A 54 -4.96 -1.27 10.17
C GLY A 54 -5.73 -1.51 8.89
N SER A 55 -7.03 -1.24 8.94
CA SER A 55 -7.94 -1.27 7.80
C SER A 55 -8.89 -0.08 7.87
N VAL A 56 -9.34 0.42 6.72
CA VAL A 56 -10.41 1.41 6.65
C VAL A 56 -11.75 0.71 6.84
N GLU A 57 -12.63 1.32 7.63
CA GLU A 57 -14.04 0.95 7.63
C GLU A 57 -14.73 1.55 6.41
N GLU A 58 -15.70 0.84 5.84
CA GLU A 58 -16.51 1.33 4.73
C GLU A 58 -17.51 2.39 5.25
N LYS A 59 -17.02 3.61 5.47
CA LYS A 59 -17.86 4.79 5.78
C LYS A 59 -17.35 6.03 5.05
N ALA A 60 -17.91 6.24 3.86
CA ALA A 60 -18.45 7.52 3.43
C ALA A 60 -19.24 7.33 2.12
N LYS A 61 -20.52 6.97 2.24
CA LYS A 61 -21.50 7.40 1.23
C LYS A 61 -21.84 8.86 1.59
N LEU A 62 -21.19 9.79 0.92
CA LEU A 62 -21.65 11.18 0.81
C LEU A 62 -22.59 11.27 -0.39
#